data_AF-A0A3D5E7Y7-F1
#
_entry.id   AF-A0A3D5E7Y7-F1
#
_cell.length_a   1.000
_cell.length_b   1.000
_cell.length_c   1.000
_cell.angle_alpha   90.00
_cell.angle_beta   90.00
_cell.angle_gamma   90.00
#
_symmetry.space_group_name_H-M   'P 1'
#
loop_
_entity.id
_entity.type
_entity.pdbx_description
1 polymer ?
#
loop_
_entity_poly.entity_id
_entity_poly.type
_entity_poly.pdbx_seq_one_letter_code
_entity_poly.pdbx_strand_id
1 'polypeptide(L)'
;MAIKQGTIYCITNKVNKKQYVGHTTLPINKIWKNHITDTTHKDLYKDIKQQGTGRFNISVLEETTTDRLEERKDYYIDKLGSKYNDREVAEKIIIKNRDKTKEWVNNIKKS
;
A
#
# COMPACT_ATOMS: atom_id res chain seq x y z
N MET A 1 -0.04 -5.54 26.58
CA MET A 1 0.26 -4.46 25.61
C MET A 1 -1.06 -3.94 25.07
N ALA A 2 -1.28 -2.63 25.03
CA ALA A 2 -2.47 -2.07 24.41
C ALA A 2 -2.38 -2.24 22.88
N ILE A 3 -3.38 -2.87 22.28
CA ILE A 3 -3.50 -2.98 20.84
C ILE A 3 -3.84 -1.58 20.31
N LYS A 4 -2.96 -1.04 19.46
CA LYS A 4 -3.19 0.28 18.85
C LYS A 4 -4.12 0.11 17.66
N GLN A 5 -4.94 1.14 17.43
CA GLN A 5 -5.79 1.21 16.24
C GLN A 5 -5.04 1.86 15.08
N GLY A 6 -5.41 1.48 13.87
CA GLY A 6 -4.97 2.09 12.63
C GLY A 6 -6.08 2.05 11.58
N THR A 7 -5.82 2.71 10.46
CA THR A 7 -6.79 2.99 9.41
C THR A 7 -6.23 2.54 8.07
N ILE A 8 -7.02 1.77 7.33
CA ILE A 8 -6.81 1.49 5.91
C ILE A 8 -7.52 2.59 5.12
N TYR A 9 -6.82 3.18 4.16
CA TYR A 9 -7.34 4.24 3.31
C TYR A 9 -7.08 3.98 1.84
N CYS A 10 -7.90 4.59 0.99
CA CYS A 10 -7.75 4.59 -0.46
C CYS A 10 -7.65 6.04 -0.96
N ILE A 11 -6.67 6.30 -1.83
CA ILE A 11 -6.59 7.52 -2.63
C ILE A 11 -7.04 7.15 -4.04
N THR A 12 -8.08 7.82 -4.54
CA THR A 12 -8.62 7.60 -5.89
C THR A 12 -8.37 8.83 -6.74
N ASN A 13 -7.74 8.63 -7.90
CA ASN A 13 -7.68 9.64 -8.95
C ASN A 13 -9.03 9.67 -9.70
N LYS A 14 -9.74 10.80 -9.65
CA LYS A 14 -11.07 10.95 -10.24
C LYS A 14 -11.06 10.91 -11.77
N VAL A 15 -9.92 11.23 -12.40
CA VAL A 15 -9.74 11.33 -13.86
C VAL A 15 -9.51 9.96 -14.48
N ASN A 16 -8.49 9.23 -14.02
CA ASN A 16 -8.11 7.94 -14.62
C ASN A 16 -8.58 6.71 -13.81
N LYS A 17 -9.29 6.93 -12.69
CA LYS A 17 -9.80 5.89 -11.78
C LYS A 17 -8.73 5.02 -11.13
N LYS A 18 -7.43 5.37 -11.25
CA LYS A 18 -6.37 4.67 -10.53
C LYS A 18 -6.54 4.86 -9.03
N GLN A 19 -6.24 3.80 -8.29
CA GLN A 19 -6.37 3.73 -6.85
C GLN A 19 -5.01 3.41 -6.23
N TYR A 20 -4.80 3.96 -5.04
CA TYR A 20 -3.70 3.67 -4.14
C TYR A 20 -4.31 3.26 -2.80
N VAL A 21 -3.88 2.13 -2.26
CA VAL A 21 -4.31 1.63 -0.95
C VAL A 21 -3.12 1.69 0.00
N GLY A 22 -3.34 2.26 1.18
CA GLY A 22 -2.33 2.31 2.22
C GLY A 22 -2.95 2.15 3.60
N HIS A 23 -2.09 2.01 4.62
CA HIS A 23 -2.49 1.99 6.01
C HIS A 23 -1.72 3.02 6.84
N THR A 24 -2.27 3.39 7.99
CA THR A 24 -1.68 4.42 8.86
C THR A 24 -2.19 4.29 10.29
N THR A 25 -1.38 4.74 11.25
CA THR A 25 -1.83 5.03 12.64
C THR A 25 -1.95 6.53 12.90
N LEU A 26 -1.58 7.36 11.91
CA LEU A 26 -1.69 8.81 11.92
C LEU A 26 -3.03 9.27 11.31
N PRO A 27 -3.50 10.47 11.66
CA PRO A 27 -4.67 11.08 11.04
C PRO A 27 -4.58 11.18 9.51
N ILE A 28 -5.70 10.94 8.83
CA ILE A 28 -5.80 10.91 7.35
C ILE A 28 -5.35 12.23 6.71
N ASN A 29 -5.63 13.37 7.32
CA ASN A 29 -5.20 14.68 6.82
C ASN A 29 -3.66 14.82 6.75
N LYS A 30 -2.95 14.22 7.71
CA LYS A 30 -1.49 14.23 7.77
C LYS A 30 -0.92 13.31 6.70
N ILE A 31 -1.53 12.14 6.51
CA ILE A 31 -1.15 11.21 5.45
C ILE A 31 -1.36 11.80 4.05
N TRP A 32 -2.47 12.49 3.83
CA TRP A 32 -2.71 13.18 2.57
C TRP A 32 -1.63 14.24 2.28
N LYS A 33 -1.28 15.07 3.28
CA LYS A 33 -0.19 16.04 3.15
C LYS A 33 1.13 15.36 2.82
N ASN A 34 1.44 14.24 3.48
CA ASN A 34 2.65 13.48 3.20
C ASN A 34 2.68 13.02 1.74
N HIS A 35 1.61 12.42 1.21
CA HIS A 35 1.54 11.98 -0.20
C HIS A 35 1.69 13.11 -1.22
N ILE A 36 1.30 14.34 -0.87
CA ILE A 36 1.51 15.50 -1.75
C ILE A 36 2.99 15.85 -1.89
N THR A 37 3.78 15.63 -0.82
CA THR A 37 5.21 16.00 -0.77
C THR A 37 6.16 14.83 -1.00
N ASP A 38 5.71 13.62 -0.70
CA ASP A 38 6.51 12.41 -0.66
C ASP A 38 6.73 11.83 -2.06
N THR A 39 7.96 11.39 -2.33
CA THR A 39 8.36 10.85 -3.64
C THR A 39 8.53 9.34 -3.65
N THR A 40 8.19 8.65 -2.55
CA THR A 40 8.28 7.19 -2.41
C THR A 40 7.39 6.52 -3.44
N HIS A 41 6.13 6.96 -3.53
CA HIS A 41 5.18 6.48 -4.55
C HIS A 41 5.20 7.40 -5.77
N LYS A 42 6.29 7.30 -6.55
CA LYS A 42 6.59 8.18 -7.70
C LYS A 42 5.41 8.39 -8.66
N ASP A 43 4.66 7.33 -8.96
CA ASP A 43 3.52 7.41 -9.89
C ASP A 43 2.34 8.21 -9.31
N LEU A 44 2.01 7.97 -8.04
CA LEU A 44 0.97 8.74 -7.35
C LEU A 44 1.39 10.20 -7.21
N TYR A 45 2.63 10.45 -6.74
CA TYR A 45 3.18 11.80 -6.59
C TYR A 45 3.18 12.57 -7.92
N LYS A 46 3.63 11.92 -9.00
CA LYS A 46 3.65 12.51 -10.34
C LYS A 46 2.25 12.87 -10.82
N ASP A 47 1.29 11.97 -10.66
CA ASP A 47 -0.10 12.22 -11.06
C ASP A 47 -0.72 13.36 -10.21
N ILE A 48 -0.46 13.41 -8.90
CA ILE A 48 -0.91 14.50 -8.02
C ILE A 48 -0.32 15.84 -8.47
N LYS A 49 0.99 15.87 -8.76
CA LYS A 49 1.68 17.09 -9.22
C LYS A 49 1.19 17.57 -10.58
N GLN A 50 0.87 16.65 -11.49
CA GLN A 50 0.43 16.98 -12.84
C GLN A 50 -1.04 17.40 -12.91
N GLN A 51 -1.91 16.75 -12.14
CA GLN A 51 -3.37 16.95 -12.25
C GLN A 51 -3.93 17.86 -11.16
N GLY A 52 -3.14 18.15 -10.13
CA GLY A 52 -3.55 18.91 -8.96
C GLY A 52 -4.32 18.07 -7.95
N THR A 53 -4.23 18.44 -6.68
CA THR A 53 -4.79 17.71 -5.54
C THR A 53 -6.32 17.58 -5.60
N GLY A 54 -7.04 18.56 -6.18
CA GLY A 54 -8.51 18.54 -6.29
C GLY A 54 -9.07 17.39 -7.15
N ARG A 55 -8.23 16.77 -7.99
CA ARG A 55 -8.59 15.60 -8.82
C ARG A 55 -8.50 14.29 -8.06
N PHE A 56 -8.10 14.31 -6.80
CA PHE A 56 -7.99 13.12 -5.96
C PHE A 56 -9.01 13.14 -4.84
N ASN A 57 -9.34 11.95 -4.34
CA ASN A 57 -10.14 11.79 -3.13
C ASN A 57 -9.44 10.78 -2.22
N ILE A 58 -9.34 11.10 -0.93
CA ILE A 58 -8.90 10.14 0.09
C ILE A 58 -10.12 9.66 0.87
N SER A 59 -10.23 8.35 1.10
CA SER A 59 -11.36 7.75 1.81
C SER A 59 -10.87 6.65 2.74
N VAL A 60 -11.50 6.55 3.91
CA VAL A 60 -11.26 5.45 4.85
C VAL A 60 -12.00 4.22 4.35
N LEU A 61 -11.28 3.08 4.28
CA LEU A 61 -11.85 1.79 3.90
C LEU A 61 -12.21 0.96 5.12
N GLU A 62 -11.35 0.97 6.14
CA GLU A 62 -11.50 0.17 7.35
C GLU A 62 -10.68 0.76 8.50
N GLU A 63 -11.19 0.71 9.72
CA GLU A 63 -10.41 0.91 10.94
C GLU A 63 -10.19 -0.45 11.61
N THR A 64 -8.95 -0.76 11.94
CA THR A 64 -8.55 -2.08 12.42
C THR A 64 -7.37 -1.99 13.38
N THR A 65 -6.97 -3.13 13.94
CA THR A 65 -5.85 -3.19 14.87
C THR A 65 -4.51 -3.22 14.13
N THR A 66 -3.45 -2.69 14.76
CA THR A 66 -2.14 -2.59 14.12
C THR A 66 -1.54 -3.92 13.66
N ASP A 67 -1.89 -5.02 14.32
CA ASP A 67 -1.44 -6.37 13.93
C ASP A 67 -2.06 -6.85 12.60
N ARG A 68 -3.20 -6.28 12.21
CA ARG A 68 -3.93 -6.66 10.99
C ARG A 68 -3.74 -5.70 9.82
N LEU A 69 -3.09 -4.55 10.03
CA LEU A 69 -3.02 -3.49 9.00
C LEU A 69 -2.42 -3.98 7.68
N GLU A 70 -1.36 -4.78 7.73
CA GLU A 70 -0.71 -5.27 6.52
C GLU A 70 -1.58 -6.29 5.78
N GLU A 71 -2.18 -7.24 6.50
CA GLU A 71 -3.14 -8.22 5.95
C GLU A 71 -4.33 -7.51 5.29
N ARG A 72 -4.93 -6.53 5.99
CA ARG A 72 -6.10 -5.81 5.49
C ARG A 72 -5.74 -4.91 4.31
N LYS A 73 -4.58 -4.25 4.31
CA LYS A 73 -4.08 -3.50 3.15
C LYS A 73 -3.96 -4.41 1.94
N ASP A 74 -3.32 -5.56 2.07
CA ASP A 74 -3.12 -6.50 0.97
C ASP A 74 -4.48 -7.03 0.45
N TYR A 75 -5.44 -7.31 1.34
CA TYR A 75 -6.83 -7.64 0.96
C TYR A 75 -7.48 -6.55 0.10
N TYR A 76 -7.34 -5.28 0.48
CA TYR A 76 -7.94 -4.18 -0.29
C TYR A 76 -7.19 -3.86 -1.59
N ILE A 77 -5.87 -4.05 -1.65
CA ILE A 77 -5.08 -3.94 -2.89
C ILE A 77 -5.61 -4.93 -3.92
N ASP A 78 -5.79 -6.20 -3.52
CA ASP A 78 -6.33 -7.27 -4.35
C ASP A 78 -7.78 -6.96 -4.78
N LYS A 79 -8.64 -6.67 -3.81
CA LYS A 79 -10.06 -6.39 -4.04
C LYS A 79 -10.32 -5.22 -4.99
N LEU A 80 -9.48 -4.19 -4.95
CA LEU A 80 -9.64 -2.96 -5.74
C LEU A 80 -8.80 -2.96 -7.02
N GLY A 81 -7.89 -3.92 -7.21
CA GLY A 81 -6.96 -3.91 -8.34
C GLY A 81 -6.06 -2.65 -8.36
N SER A 82 -5.56 -2.27 -7.19
CA SER A 82 -4.91 -0.97 -6.94
C SER A 82 -3.64 -0.74 -7.78
N LYS A 83 -3.75 0.11 -8.81
CA LYS A 83 -2.68 0.35 -9.80
C LYS A 83 -1.46 1.11 -9.29
N TYR A 84 -1.61 1.97 -8.29
CA TYR A 84 -0.46 2.67 -7.73
C TYR A 84 0.38 1.77 -6.80
N ASN A 85 -0.13 0.60 -6.39
CA ASN A 85 0.59 -0.36 -5.55
C ASN A 85 1.32 -1.45 -6.37
N ASP A 86 1.21 -1.48 -7.70
CA ASP A 86 1.77 -2.54 -8.56
C ASP A 86 3.27 -2.82 -8.29
N ARG A 87 4.06 -1.77 -8.05
CA ARG A 87 5.49 -1.91 -7.73
C ARG A 87 5.72 -2.65 -6.40
N GLU A 88 4.98 -2.28 -5.36
CA GLU A 88 5.08 -2.92 -4.04
C GLU A 88 4.68 -4.40 -4.13
N VAL A 89 3.63 -4.69 -4.90
CA VAL A 89 3.17 -6.07 -5.15
C VAL A 89 4.25 -6.87 -5.89
N ALA A 90 4.86 -6.30 -6.94
CA ALA A 90 5.93 -6.95 -7.68
C ALA A 90 7.17 -7.23 -6.80
N GLU A 91 7.58 -6.28 -5.96
CA GLU A 91 8.70 -6.44 -5.03
C GLU A 91 8.43 -7.57 -4.02
N LYS A 92 7.21 -7.64 -3.44
CA LYS A 92 6.79 -8.74 -2.54
C LYS A 92 6.87 -10.11 -3.22
N ILE A 93 6.43 -10.22 -4.48
CA ILE A 93 6.49 -11.49 -5.25
C ILE A 93 7.94 -11.94 -5.46
N ILE A 94 8.83 -11.02 -5.86
CA ILE A 94 10.25 -11.33 -6.08
C ILE A 94 10.91 -11.83 -4.79
N ILE A 95 10.67 -11.17 -3.66
CA ILE A 95 11.20 -11.56 -2.35
C ILE A 95 10.71 -12.97 -1.98
N LYS A 96 9.40 -13.21 -2.06
CA LYS A 96 8.80 -14.52 -1.73
C LYS A 96 9.40 -15.65 -2.56
N ASN A 97 9.60 -15.42 -3.86
CA ASN A 97 10.22 -16.40 -4.74
C ASN A 97 11.69 -16.66 -4.37
N ARG A 98 12.44 -15.60 -4.02
CA ARG A 98 13.83 -15.73 -3.56
C ARG A 98 13.94 -16.56 -2.28
N ASP A 99 13.07 -16.34 -1.31
CA ASP A 99 13.10 -17.08 -0.04
C ASP A 99 12.71 -18.56 -0.21
N LYS A 100 11.71 -18.86 -1.05
CA LYS A 100 11.40 -20.24 -1.46
C LYS A 100 12.59 -20.96 -2.08
N THR A 101 13.34 -20.28 -2.96
CA THR A 101 14.55 -20.85 -3.57
C THR A 101 15.62 -21.16 -2.53
N LYS A 102 15.84 -20.29 -1.54
CA LYS A 102 16.81 -20.54 -0.46
C LYS A 102 16.41 -21.75 0.40
N GLU A 103 15.13 -21.88 0.73
CA GLU A 103 14.60 -23.00 1.51
C GLU A 103 14.80 -24.33 0.78
N TRP A 104 14.48 -24.38 -0.51
CA TRP A 104 14.71 -25.56 -1.34
C TRP A 104 16.19 -25.97 -1.38
N VAL A 105 17.12 -25.02 -1.58
CA VAL A 105 18.57 -25.29 -1.57
C VAL A 105 19.02 -25.82 -0.21
N ASN A 106 18.54 -25.26 0.89
CA ASN A 106 18.90 -25.70 2.23
C ASN A 106 18.40 -27.12 2.54
N ASN A 107 17.22 -27.49 2.03
CA ASN A 107 16.68 -28.83 2.20
C ASN A 107 17.47 -29.88 1.41
N ILE A 108 17.96 -29.53 0.21
CA ILE A 108 18.86 -30.42 -0.56
C ILE A 108 20.19 -30.62 0.15
N LYS A 109 20.79 -29.57 0.69
CA LYS A 109 22.09 -29.66 1.39
C LYS A 109 22.03 -30.43 2.72
N LYS A 110 20.83 -30.60 3.28
CA LYS A 110 20.56 -31.36 4.51
C LYS A 110 20.21 -32.83 4.26
N SER A 111 19.99 -33.21 3.00
CA SER A 111 19.75 -34.59 2.57
C SER A 111 21.01 -35.23 2.01
#